data_AF-A0A2N9L2J4-F1
#
_entry.id   AF-A0A2N9L2J4-F1
#
_cell.length_a   1.000
_cell.length_b   1.000
_cell.length_c   1.000
_cell.angle_alpha   90.00
_cell.angle_beta   90.00
_cell.angle_gamma   90.00
#
_symmetry.space_group_name_H-M   'P 1'
#
loop_
_entity.id
_entity.type
_entity.pdbx_description
1 polymer ?
#
loop_
_entity_poly.entity_id
_entity_poly.type
_entity_poly.pdbx_seq_one_letter_code
_entity_poly.pdbx_strand_id
1 'polypeptide(L)'
;MTYSLRHGRPVASLFRTVFVAFVAAAFAFAPLRIAAQAPVPAHSSTPAATSTPANGSAAAENSNSDDEEKAFLYSPAVQSVARILHLKVETTVHIFLGINFAVIFLLIAVPLGRYMPRIIRKRSQTLGHHLSEAREATADAKTRLSAVEAQLAGLGEEIAKFRAEVEQEALEDEKRIKASLHEESARIVASVEQEIGVAVAQAKRGLRNFAADLAIEQASKQVVLTPETDRALIAEFVSGVAADGASKGGKN
;
A
#
# COMPACT_ATOMS: atom_id res chain seq x y z
N MET A 1 63.20 -15.67 -50.92
CA MET A 1 62.73 -14.32 -51.34
C MET A 1 61.54 -13.95 -50.46
N THR A 2 61.45 -12.86 -49.69
CA THR A 2 62.37 -11.78 -49.26
C THR A 2 61.49 -10.77 -48.48
N TYR A 3 61.92 -10.29 -47.29
CA TYR A 3 61.53 -9.04 -46.58
C TYR A 3 60.05 -8.91 -46.07
N SER A 4 59.66 -8.27 -44.96
CA SER A 4 60.32 -7.32 -44.04
C SER A 4 59.32 -6.81 -42.97
N LEU A 5 59.79 -6.68 -41.70
CA LEU A 5 59.62 -5.58 -40.71
C LEU A 5 58.18 -5.08 -40.34
N ARG A 6 57.85 -4.50 -39.18
CA ARG A 6 58.44 -4.22 -37.85
C ARG A 6 57.36 -3.40 -37.11
N HIS A 7 57.40 -3.41 -35.79
CA HIS A 7 56.45 -2.75 -34.88
C HIS A 7 56.31 -1.22 -35.06
N GLY A 8 55.13 -0.69 -34.70
CA GLY A 8 54.97 0.57 -33.96
C GLY A 8 53.56 1.19 -34.02
N ARG A 9 53.00 1.88 -33.03
CA ARG A 9 53.19 2.04 -31.57
C ARG A 9 51.88 2.68 -31.03
N PRO A 10 51.58 2.54 -29.73
CA PRO A 10 50.42 3.12 -29.04
C PRO A 10 50.66 4.59 -28.69
N VAL A 11 49.79 5.51 -29.12
CA VAL A 11 49.99 6.96 -28.85
C VAL A 11 48.75 7.63 -28.24
N ALA A 12 47.53 7.19 -28.59
CA ALA A 12 46.30 7.82 -28.10
C ALA A 12 45.88 7.39 -26.67
N SER A 13 46.18 6.15 -26.25
CA SER A 13 45.87 5.66 -24.90
C SER A 13 46.86 6.20 -23.85
N LEU A 14 48.14 6.29 -24.23
CA LEU A 14 49.19 6.92 -23.41
C LEU A 14 48.93 8.40 -23.17
N PHE A 15 48.32 9.10 -24.13
CA PHE A 15 47.97 10.51 -23.97
C PHE A 15 46.84 10.74 -22.95
N ARG A 16 45.83 9.85 -22.89
CA ARG A 16 44.76 9.91 -21.88
C ARG A 16 45.27 9.59 -20.47
N THR A 17 46.15 8.61 -20.33
CA THR A 17 46.70 8.25 -19.00
C THR A 17 47.65 9.32 -18.47
N VAL A 18 48.47 9.92 -19.35
CA VAL A 18 49.37 11.02 -18.95
C VAL A 18 48.59 12.29 -18.60
N PHE A 19 47.51 12.62 -19.33
CA PHE A 19 46.67 13.79 -19.02
C PHE A 19 45.91 13.62 -17.68
N VAL A 20 45.35 12.44 -17.41
CA VAL A 20 44.69 12.15 -16.12
C VAL A 20 45.71 12.11 -14.98
N ALA A 21 46.90 11.55 -15.20
CA ALA A 21 47.97 11.53 -14.20
C ALA A 21 48.50 12.93 -13.88
N PHE A 22 48.58 13.84 -14.85
CA PHE A 22 49.02 15.22 -14.64
C PHE A 22 47.99 16.05 -13.84
N VAL A 23 46.69 15.85 -14.10
CA VAL A 23 45.61 16.48 -13.33
C VAL A 23 45.51 15.90 -11.91
N ALA A 24 45.76 14.59 -11.74
CA ALA A 24 45.81 13.96 -10.41
C ALA A 24 47.03 14.41 -9.58
N ALA A 25 48.19 14.63 -10.22
CA ALA A 25 49.39 15.15 -9.57
C ALA A 25 49.23 16.63 -9.14
N ALA A 26 48.48 17.44 -9.89
CA ALA A 26 48.14 18.81 -9.49
C ALA A 26 47.20 18.85 -8.26
N PHE A 27 46.40 17.81 -8.02
CA PHE A 27 45.60 17.66 -6.78
C PHE A 27 46.41 17.17 -5.57
N ALA A 28 47.61 16.63 -5.77
CA ALA A 28 48.45 16.08 -4.69
C ALA A 28 49.35 17.13 -3.99
N PHE A 29 49.43 18.37 -4.52
CA PHE A 29 50.28 19.44 -3.97
C PHE A 29 49.52 20.55 -3.21
N ALA A 30 48.23 20.33 -2.90
CA ALA A 30 47.51 21.15 -1.92
C ALA A 30 47.57 20.45 -0.55
N PRO A 31 48.04 21.10 0.54
CA PRO A 31 47.99 20.50 1.86
C PRO A 31 46.53 20.45 2.32
N LEU A 32 45.87 19.33 2.04
CA LEU A 32 44.55 19.03 2.57
C LEU A 32 44.71 18.78 4.09
N ARG A 33 44.49 19.82 4.89
CA ARG A 33 44.33 19.69 6.35
C ARG A 33 43.05 18.91 6.62
N ILE A 34 43.14 17.58 6.69
CA ILE A 34 42.05 16.73 7.14
C ILE A 34 42.05 16.76 8.68
N ALA A 35 41.19 17.59 9.26
CA ALA A 35 40.82 17.45 10.66
C ALA A 35 39.99 16.16 10.81
N ALA A 36 40.41 15.25 11.70
CA ALA A 36 39.68 14.03 11.98
C ALA A 36 38.30 14.36 12.57
N GLN A 37 37.24 13.98 11.87
CA GLN A 37 35.86 14.07 12.35
C GLN A 37 35.36 12.64 12.67
N ALA A 38 35.12 12.40 13.95
CA ALA A 38 34.30 11.28 14.44
C ALA A 38 32.83 11.48 13.98
N PRO A 39 32.04 10.41 13.85
CA PRO A 39 30.71 10.50 13.26
C PRO A 39 29.73 11.11 14.28
N VAL A 40 29.01 12.15 13.87
CA VAL A 40 27.81 12.65 14.56
C VAL A 40 26.62 12.62 13.60
N PRO A 41 25.42 12.22 14.07
CA PRO A 41 24.25 12.02 13.22
C PRO A 41 23.56 13.33 12.83
N ALA A 42 22.63 13.18 11.90
CA ALA A 42 21.93 14.16 11.08
C ALA A 42 21.19 15.32 11.79
N HIS A 43 21.32 16.52 11.16
CA HIS A 43 20.34 17.58 10.88
C HIS A 43 19.92 18.60 11.99
N SER A 44 20.10 19.90 11.71
CA SER A 44 19.01 20.92 11.67
C SER A 44 19.50 22.37 11.35
N SER A 45 18.80 23.00 10.40
CA SER A 45 18.44 24.43 10.18
C SER A 45 19.42 25.62 10.39
N THR A 46 19.70 26.32 9.28
CA THR A 46 19.68 27.79 8.93
C THR A 46 19.61 28.89 10.04
N PRO A 47 19.85 30.21 9.76
CA PRO A 47 20.88 30.98 9.03
C PRO A 47 21.52 32.14 9.88
N ALA A 48 22.38 32.97 9.25
CA ALA A 48 22.85 34.32 9.65
C ALA A 48 24.11 34.38 10.55
N ALA A 49 25.10 35.24 10.38
CA ALA A 49 25.33 36.40 9.53
C ALA A 49 26.86 36.68 9.44
N THR A 50 27.29 37.31 8.34
CA THR A 50 28.26 38.43 8.22
C THR A 50 29.49 38.40 9.15
N SER A 51 30.73 38.32 8.67
CA SER A 51 31.42 39.40 7.94
C SER A 51 32.77 38.94 7.36
N THR A 52 33.07 39.38 6.14
CA THR A 52 34.43 39.52 5.57
C THR A 52 34.72 41.05 5.49
N PRO A 53 35.92 41.52 5.14
CA PRO A 53 37.25 41.50 5.80
C PRO A 53 37.76 42.92 6.12
N ALA A 54 38.87 43.06 6.87
CA ALA A 54 39.87 44.15 6.81
C ALA A 54 40.79 44.08 8.05
N ASN A 55 42.05 44.50 8.09
CA ASN A 55 43.12 44.85 7.15
C ASN A 55 44.33 45.28 8.03
N GLY A 56 45.56 45.13 7.52
CA GLY A 56 46.81 45.75 8.04
C GLY A 56 47.71 44.77 8.83
N SER A 57 48.78 44.17 8.28
CA SER A 57 50.06 44.73 7.77
C SER A 57 50.78 45.58 8.85
N ALA A 58 52.07 45.45 9.15
CA ALA A 58 53.29 45.17 8.38
C ALA A 58 54.29 44.34 9.26
N ALA A 59 55.44 43.82 8.81
CA ALA A 59 56.45 44.38 7.93
C ALA A 59 57.51 43.32 7.53
N ALA A 60 58.16 43.61 6.38
CA ALA A 60 59.47 43.14 5.90
C ALA A 60 59.62 41.61 5.67
N GLU A 61 60.09 41.12 4.54
CA GLU A 61 61.26 41.59 3.81
C GLU A 61 61.20 41.07 2.36
N ASN A 62 61.52 41.97 1.44
CA ASN A 62 61.45 41.78 0.01
C ASN A 62 62.90 41.74 -0.49
N SER A 63 63.44 40.55 -0.75
CA SER A 63 64.65 40.34 -1.56
C SER A 63 64.95 38.84 -1.62
N ASN A 64 64.56 38.18 -2.71
CA ASN A 64 65.21 36.98 -3.29
C ASN A 64 64.32 36.24 -4.31
N SER A 65 63.10 36.73 -4.60
CA SER A 65 62.26 36.13 -5.66
C SER A 65 62.70 36.47 -7.08
N ASP A 66 63.63 37.40 -7.27
CA ASP A 66 64.07 37.80 -8.61
C ASP A 66 65.16 36.89 -9.16
N ASP A 67 65.92 36.20 -8.31
CA ASP A 67 67.11 35.44 -8.74
C ASP A 67 66.79 33.97 -9.04
N GLU A 68 65.77 33.40 -8.40
CA GLU A 68 65.25 32.07 -8.74
C GLU A 68 64.42 32.09 -10.04
N GLU A 69 63.65 33.15 -10.27
CA GLU A 69 62.89 33.33 -11.52
C GLU A 69 63.85 33.48 -12.71
N LYS A 70 64.96 34.22 -12.53
CA LYS A 70 66.05 34.32 -13.51
C LYS A 70 66.79 32.99 -13.73
N ALA A 71 66.89 32.11 -12.73
CA ALA A 71 67.57 30.82 -12.89
C ALA A 71 66.86 29.90 -13.89
N PHE A 72 65.52 29.96 -13.99
CA PHE A 72 64.76 29.27 -15.03
C PHE A 72 64.97 29.86 -16.43
N LEU A 73 65.25 31.17 -16.52
CA LEU A 73 65.54 31.87 -17.79
C LEU A 73 66.90 31.45 -18.41
N TYR A 74 67.84 30.94 -17.60
CA TYR A 74 69.21 30.58 -18.02
C TYR A 74 69.52 29.08 -18.01
N SER A 75 68.52 28.22 -18.20
CA SER A 75 68.75 26.78 -18.39
C SER A 75 69.69 26.51 -19.60
N PRO A 76 70.63 25.54 -19.52
CA PRO A 76 71.59 25.24 -20.58
C PRO A 76 70.93 24.83 -21.92
N ALA A 77 69.66 24.42 -21.90
CA ALA A 77 68.86 24.18 -23.10
C ALA A 77 68.44 25.47 -23.84
N VAL A 78 68.19 26.57 -23.11
CA VAL A 78 67.83 27.87 -23.68
C VAL A 78 69.08 28.60 -24.19
N GLN A 79 70.20 28.50 -23.47
CA GLN A 79 71.47 29.10 -23.89
C GLN A 79 72.07 28.45 -25.14
N SER A 80 71.87 27.14 -25.35
CA SER A 80 72.39 26.45 -26.54
C SER A 80 71.63 26.83 -27.81
N VAL A 81 70.32 27.08 -27.72
CA VAL A 81 69.51 27.58 -28.85
C VAL A 81 69.77 29.07 -29.11
N ALA A 82 69.94 29.89 -28.07
CA ALA A 82 70.27 31.32 -28.22
C ALA A 82 71.63 31.56 -28.92
N ARG A 83 72.62 30.69 -28.65
CA ARG A 83 73.97 30.79 -29.23
C ARG A 83 74.01 30.46 -30.73
N ILE A 84 73.07 29.64 -31.20
CA ILE A 84 72.98 29.25 -32.62
C ILE A 84 72.21 30.29 -33.46
N LEU A 85 71.34 31.09 -32.83
CA LEU A 85 70.38 31.99 -33.49
C LEU A 85 70.70 33.49 -33.34
N HIS A 86 71.78 33.89 -32.67
CA HIS A 86 72.22 35.30 -32.48
C HIS A 86 71.09 36.28 -32.04
N LEU A 87 70.18 35.84 -31.18
CA LEU A 87 69.07 36.66 -30.67
C LEU A 87 69.09 36.72 -29.13
N LYS A 88 68.68 37.88 -28.60
CA LYS A 88 68.69 38.25 -27.18
C LYS A 88 67.96 37.19 -26.34
N VAL A 89 68.65 36.64 -25.33
CA VAL A 89 68.21 35.51 -24.48
C VAL A 89 66.81 35.73 -23.88
N GLU A 90 66.49 36.97 -23.52
CA GLU A 90 65.20 37.40 -22.96
C GLU A 90 64.01 37.16 -23.92
N THR A 91 64.20 37.38 -25.23
CA THR A 91 63.14 37.13 -26.24
C THR A 91 62.90 35.63 -26.46
N THR A 92 63.96 34.82 -26.40
CA THR A 92 63.87 33.37 -26.58
C THR A 92 63.05 32.71 -25.48
N VAL A 93 63.14 33.19 -24.23
CA VAL A 93 62.36 32.66 -23.11
C VAL A 93 60.87 32.95 -23.29
N HIS A 94 60.48 34.17 -23.63
CA HIS A 94 59.07 34.50 -23.87
C HIS A 94 58.47 33.74 -25.06
N ILE A 95 59.25 33.51 -26.12
CA ILE A 95 58.82 32.67 -27.24
C ILE A 95 58.60 31.22 -26.78
N PHE A 96 59.53 30.65 -26.00
CA PHE A 96 59.40 29.28 -25.51
C PHE A 96 58.21 29.13 -24.55
N LEU A 97 57.98 30.10 -23.66
CA LEU A 97 56.83 30.13 -22.76
C LEU A 97 55.52 30.29 -23.55
N GLY A 98 55.48 31.14 -24.56
CA GLY A 98 54.33 31.32 -25.44
C GLY A 98 54.00 30.04 -26.22
N ILE A 99 55.02 29.34 -26.74
CA ILE A 99 54.86 28.04 -27.39
C ILE A 99 54.37 26.99 -26.39
N ASN A 100 54.95 26.91 -25.18
CA ASN A 100 54.51 25.97 -24.15
C ASN A 100 53.05 26.21 -23.74
N PHE A 101 52.67 27.47 -23.50
CA PHE A 101 51.29 27.86 -23.22
C PHE A 101 50.37 27.51 -24.39
N ALA A 102 50.77 27.78 -25.63
CA ALA A 102 49.98 27.42 -26.81
C ALA A 102 49.80 25.90 -26.93
N VAL A 103 50.83 25.10 -26.64
CA VAL A 103 50.76 23.64 -26.63
C VAL A 103 49.80 23.15 -25.57
N ILE A 104 49.90 23.63 -24.33
CA ILE A 104 48.99 23.26 -23.21
C ILE A 104 47.56 23.71 -23.51
N PHE A 105 47.39 24.94 -24.00
CA PHE A 105 46.10 25.51 -24.37
C PHE A 105 45.45 24.67 -25.47
N LEU A 106 46.17 24.32 -26.54
CA LEU A 106 45.66 23.45 -27.59
C LEU A 106 45.32 22.06 -27.04
N LEU A 107 46.15 21.54 -26.13
CA LEU A 107 45.93 20.25 -25.48
C LEU A 107 44.60 20.16 -24.74
N ILE A 108 44.19 21.26 -24.11
CA ILE A 108 42.97 21.34 -23.30
C ILE A 108 41.79 21.82 -24.15
N ALA A 109 41.98 22.86 -24.97
CA ALA A 109 40.92 23.49 -25.75
C ALA A 109 40.35 22.55 -26.83
N VAL A 110 41.19 21.73 -27.49
CA VAL A 110 40.74 20.79 -28.53
C VAL A 110 39.78 19.72 -27.97
N PRO A 111 40.11 18.96 -26.91
CA PRO A 111 39.15 18.04 -26.32
C PRO A 111 37.94 18.78 -25.74
N LEU A 112 38.13 19.93 -25.08
CA LEU A 112 37.01 20.65 -24.48
C LEU A 112 35.99 21.11 -25.53
N GLY A 113 36.45 21.73 -26.62
CA GLY A 113 35.59 22.14 -27.74
C GLY A 113 34.89 20.96 -28.43
N ARG A 114 35.49 19.75 -28.40
CA ARG A 114 34.92 18.55 -29.03
C ARG A 114 33.96 17.78 -28.13
N TYR A 115 34.18 17.73 -26.81
CA TYR A 115 33.36 16.96 -25.86
C TYR A 115 32.25 17.79 -25.19
N MET A 116 32.50 19.07 -24.89
CA MET A 116 31.54 19.94 -24.21
C MET A 116 30.18 20.05 -24.92
N PRO A 117 30.10 20.30 -26.25
CA PRO A 117 28.80 20.42 -26.92
C PRO A 117 27.99 19.11 -26.89
N ARG A 118 28.66 17.95 -26.83
CA ARG A 118 28.00 16.65 -26.69
C ARG A 118 27.36 16.48 -25.31
N ILE A 119 28.02 16.95 -24.25
CA ILE A 119 27.49 16.86 -22.88
C ILE A 119 26.29 17.79 -22.71
N ILE A 120 26.40 19.04 -23.16
CA ILE A 120 25.30 20.02 -23.09
C ILE A 120 24.09 19.51 -23.87
N ARG A 121 24.29 19.00 -25.10
CA ARG A 121 23.20 18.46 -25.91
C ARG A 121 22.50 17.26 -25.25
N LYS A 122 23.25 16.33 -24.65
CA LYS A 122 22.66 15.21 -23.90
C LYS A 122 21.82 15.71 -22.72
N ARG A 123 22.34 16.67 -21.94
CA ARG A 123 21.60 17.26 -20.81
C ARG A 123 20.32 17.95 -21.27
N SER A 124 20.34 18.72 -22.35
CA SER A 124 19.14 19.37 -22.90
C SER A 124 18.11 18.35 -23.38
N GLN A 125 18.54 17.26 -24.03
CA GLN A 125 17.64 16.18 -24.44
C GLN A 125 17.00 15.49 -23.23
N THR A 126 17.79 15.16 -22.20
CA THR A 126 17.29 14.57 -20.96
C THR A 126 16.32 15.49 -20.23
N LEU A 127 16.62 16.81 -20.15
CA LEU A 127 15.71 17.78 -19.54
C LEU A 127 14.40 17.92 -20.32
N GLY A 128 14.48 17.93 -21.66
CA GLY A 128 13.30 17.95 -22.51
C GLY A 128 12.43 16.70 -22.30
N HIS A 129 13.05 15.53 -22.21
CA HIS A 129 12.37 14.27 -21.91
C HIS A 129 11.68 14.29 -20.54
N HIS A 130 12.40 14.70 -19.48
CA HIS A 130 11.80 14.78 -18.15
C HIS A 130 10.67 15.79 -18.07
N LEU A 131 10.74 16.89 -18.84
CA LEU A 131 9.67 17.87 -18.89
C LEU A 131 8.43 17.33 -19.63
N SER A 132 8.61 16.59 -20.72
CA SER A 132 7.48 15.93 -21.40
C SER A 132 6.86 14.85 -20.51
N GLU A 133 7.69 14.04 -19.86
CA GLU A 133 7.25 12.97 -18.94
C GLU A 133 6.51 13.56 -17.74
N ALA A 134 7.02 14.63 -17.13
CA ALA A 134 6.34 15.32 -16.03
C ALA A 134 4.99 15.92 -16.47
N ARG A 135 4.91 16.46 -17.70
CA ARG A 135 3.64 16.98 -18.24
C ARG A 135 2.63 15.85 -18.49
N GLU A 136 3.09 14.73 -19.03
CA GLU A 136 2.25 13.56 -19.26
C GLU A 136 1.73 12.97 -17.94
N ALA A 137 2.61 12.80 -16.96
CA ALA A 137 2.22 12.35 -15.62
C ALA A 137 1.21 13.29 -14.94
N THR A 138 1.38 14.62 -15.12
CA THR A 138 0.44 15.61 -14.58
C THR A 138 -0.91 15.54 -15.32
N ALA A 139 -0.91 15.33 -16.63
CA ALA A 139 -2.13 15.20 -17.43
C ALA A 139 -2.90 13.92 -17.05
N ASP A 140 -2.21 12.79 -16.86
CA ASP A 140 -2.81 11.54 -16.38
C ASP A 140 -3.38 11.71 -14.96
N ALA A 141 -2.62 12.28 -14.04
CA ALA A 141 -3.09 12.57 -12.68
C ALA A 141 -4.34 13.46 -12.68
N LYS A 142 -4.36 14.50 -13.52
CA LYS A 142 -5.54 15.37 -13.66
C LYS A 142 -6.75 14.64 -14.24
N THR A 143 -6.53 13.76 -15.21
CA THR A 143 -7.59 12.93 -15.80
C THR A 143 -8.20 12.02 -14.74
N ARG A 144 -7.36 11.32 -13.98
CA ARG A 144 -7.80 10.45 -12.88
C ARG A 144 -8.55 11.23 -11.80
N LEU A 145 -8.05 12.41 -11.42
CA LEU A 145 -8.72 13.30 -10.48
C LEU A 145 -10.12 13.67 -10.98
N SER A 146 -10.24 14.12 -12.22
CA SER A 146 -11.54 14.51 -12.79
C SER A 146 -12.52 13.33 -12.89
N ALA A 147 -12.03 12.11 -13.14
CA ALA A 147 -12.85 10.91 -13.14
C ALA A 147 -13.39 10.57 -11.74
N VAL A 148 -12.54 10.71 -10.70
CA VAL A 148 -12.94 10.52 -9.31
C VAL A 148 -13.92 11.60 -8.87
N GLU A 149 -13.68 12.86 -9.22
CA GLU A 149 -14.60 13.97 -8.93
C GLU A 149 -15.97 13.75 -9.59
N ALA A 150 -16.01 13.28 -10.84
CA ALA A 150 -17.25 12.94 -11.52
C ALA A 150 -18.01 11.79 -10.83
N GLN A 151 -17.30 10.75 -10.39
CA GLN A 151 -17.89 9.65 -9.61
C GLN A 151 -18.43 10.14 -8.26
N LEU A 152 -17.66 10.97 -7.54
CA LEU A 152 -18.09 11.53 -6.26
C LEU A 152 -19.30 12.47 -6.40
N ALA A 153 -19.36 13.24 -7.49
CA ALA A 153 -20.52 14.07 -7.80
C ALA A 153 -21.78 13.22 -8.07
N GLY A 154 -21.63 12.07 -8.74
CA GLY A 154 -22.74 11.13 -8.99
C GLY A 154 -23.19 10.38 -7.73
N LEU A 155 -22.27 10.11 -6.80
CA LEU A 155 -22.56 9.31 -5.60
C LEU A 155 -23.62 9.95 -4.68
N GLY A 156 -23.70 11.28 -4.66
CA GLY A 156 -24.75 11.98 -3.91
C GLY A 156 -26.16 11.66 -4.42
N GLU A 157 -26.34 11.59 -5.75
CA GLU A 157 -27.61 11.22 -6.38
C GLU A 157 -27.92 9.74 -6.15
N GLU A 158 -26.93 8.87 -6.26
CA GLU A 158 -27.08 7.43 -6.01
C GLU A 158 -27.47 7.15 -4.56
N ILE A 159 -26.84 7.81 -3.59
CA ILE A 159 -27.21 7.72 -2.17
C ILE A 159 -28.64 8.20 -1.96
N ALA A 160 -29.06 9.29 -2.61
CA ALA A 160 -30.43 9.80 -2.48
C ALA A 160 -31.45 8.81 -3.06
N LYS A 161 -31.18 8.22 -4.23
CA LYS A 161 -32.01 7.17 -4.83
C LYS A 161 -32.09 5.94 -3.94
N PHE A 162 -30.95 5.45 -3.47
CA PHE A 162 -30.89 4.28 -2.60
C PHE A 162 -31.67 4.51 -1.29
N ARG A 163 -31.56 5.70 -0.68
CA ARG A 163 -32.35 6.05 0.51
C ARG A 163 -33.85 6.04 0.22
N ALA A 164 -34.29 6.60 -0.91
CA ALA A 164 -35.70 6.61 -1.28
C ALA A 164 -36.23 5.20 -1.55
N GLU A 165 -35.44 4.36 -2.22
CA GLU A 165 -35.77 2.95 -2.48
C GLU A 165 -35.88 2.14 -1.18
N VAL A 166 -34.89 2.27 -0.28
CA VAL A 166 -34.92 1.60 1.04
C VAL A 166 -36.10 2.07 1.89
N GLU A 167 -36.43 3.37 1.86
CA GLU A 167 -37.60 3.87 2.59
C GLU A 167 -38.90 3.29 2.03
N GLN A 168 -39.03 3.19 0.71
CA GLN A 168 -40.18 2.56 0.08
C GLN A 168 -40.26 1.05 0.41
N GLU A 169 -39.15 0.32 0.27
CA GLU A 169 -39.07 -1.10 0.58
C GLU A 169 -39.39 -1.37 2.05
N ALA A 170 -38.88 -0.56 2.97
CA ALA A 170 -39.17 -0.66 4.40
C ALA A 170 -40.67 -0.49 4.71
N LEU A 171 -41.35 0.44 4.02
CA LEU A 171 -42.80 0.64 4.20
C LEU A 171 -43.62 -0.53 3.64
N GLU A 172 -43.19 -1.11 2.51
CA GLU A 172 -43.84 -2.29 1.93
C GLU A 172 -43.63 -3.53 2.79
N ASP A 173 -42.42 -3.71 3.31
CA ASP A 173 -42.08 -4.78 4.23
C ASP A 173 -42.78 -4.66 5.57
N GLU A 174 -42.90 -3.45 6.12
CA GLU A 174 -43.66 -3.22 7.34
C GLU A 174 -45.12 -3.67 7.16
N LYS A 175 -45.75 -3.34 6.02
CA LYS A 175 -47.12 -3.78 5.71
C LYS A 175 -47.21 -5.29 5.57
N ARG A 176 -46.27 -5.90 4.85
CA ARG A 176 -46.22 -7.36 4.62
C ARG A 176 -46.03 -8.12 5.92
N ILE A 177 -45.10 -7.69 6.76
CA ILE A 177 -44.82 -8.29 8.06
C ILE A 177 -46.03 -8.13 8.99
N LYS A 178 -46.63 -6.94 9.07
CA LYS A 178 -47.86 -6.75 9.87
C LYS A 178 -48.97 -7.67 9.42
N ALA A 179 -49.21 -7.80 8.11
CA ALA A 179 -50.22 -8.70 7.58
C ALA A 179 -49.94 -10.17 7.95
N SER A 180 -48.70 -10.65 7.77
CA SER A 180 -48.34 -12.02 8.14
C SER A 180 -48.41 -12.27 9.64
N LEU A 181 -48.04 -11.28 10.47
CA LEU A 181 -48.17 -11.39 11.92
C LEU A 181 -49.63 -11.46 12.35
N HIS A 182 -50.52 -10.68 11.73
CA HIS A 182 -51.94 -10.76 12.01
C HIS A 182 -52.52 -12.12 11.63
N GLU A 183 -52.20 -12.63 10.43
CA GLU A 183 -52.64 -13.96 9.99
C GLU A 183 -52.13 -15.06 10.92
N GLU A 184 -50.84 -15.04 11.28
CA GLU A 184 -50.26 -16.05 12.14
C GLU A 184 -50.82 -15.96 13.57
N SER A 185 -51.05 -14.74 14.09
CA SER A 185 -51.70 -14.55 15.39
C SER A 185 -53.12 -15.15 15.40
N ALA A 186 -53.90 -14.94 14.33
CA ALA A 186 -55.25 -15.48 14.21
C ALA A 186 -55.22 -17.01 14.11
N ARG A 187 -54.27 -17.57 13.37
CA ARG A 187 -54.05 -19.02 13.27
C ARG A 187 -53.70 -19.65 14.61
N ILE A 188 -52.79 -19.02 15.38
CA ILE A 188 -52.40 -19.49 16.71
C ILE A 188 -53.60 -19.44 17.66
N VAL A 189 -54.36 -18.35 17.67
CA VAL A 189 -55.55 -18.24 18.53
C VAL A 189 -56.55 -19.35 18.19
N ALA A 190 -56.84 -19.57 16.91
CA ALA A 190 -57.75 -20.64 16.48
C ALA A 190 -57.24 -22.04 16.89
N SER A 191 -55.94 -22.32 16.75
CA SER A 191 -55.37 -23.61 17.17
C SER A 191 -55.45 -23.79 18.68
N VAL A 192 -55.15 -22.75 19.45
CA VAL A 192 -55.23 -22.76 20.92
C VAL A 192 -56.68 -22.95 21.38
N GLU A 193 -57.65 -22.29 20.75
CA GLU A 193 -59.08 -22.50 21.06
C GLU A 193 -59.51 -23.94 20.81
N GLN A 194 -59.05 -24.55 19.72
CA GLN A 194 -59.31 -25.95 19.42
C GLN A 194 -58.66 -26.89 20.46
N GLU A 195 -57.40 -26.65 20.83
CA GLU A 195 -56.68 -27.42 21.85
C GLU A 195 -57.34 -27.31 23.23
N ILE A 196 -57.72 -26.10 23.64
CA ILE A 196 -58.48 -25.86 24.87
C ILE A 196 -59.80 -26.61 24.83
N GLY A 197 -60.53 -26.57 23.70
CA GLY A 197 -61.78 -27.31 23.54
C GLY A 197 -61.61 -28.81 23.75
N VAL A 198 -60.56 -29.41 23.18
CA VAL A 198 -60.22 -30.83 23.36
C VAL A 198 -59.83 -31.11 24.81
N ALA A 199 -58.98 -30.29 25.42
CA ALA A 199 -58.54 -30.45 26.80
C ALA A 199 -59.72 -30.35 27.80
N VAL A 200 -60.64 -29.39 27.59
CA VAL A 200 -61.86 -29.25 28.40
C VAL A 200 -62.77 -30.46 28.24
N ALA A 201 -62.96 -30.95 27.01
CA ALA A 201 -63.75 -32.15 26.77
C ALA A 201 -63.15 -33.39 27.46
N GLN A 202 -61.83 -33.53 27.41
CA GLN A 202 -61.10 -34.60 28.09
C GLN A 202 -61.22 -34.48 29.62
N ALA A 203 -61.04 -33.27 30.18
CA ALA A 203 -61.19 -33.03 31.61
C ALA A 203 -62.62 -33.35 32.10
N LYS A 204 -63.64 -32.94 31.34
CA LYS A 204 -65.05 -33.26 31.64
C LYS A 204 -65.32 -34.78 31.62
N ARG A 205 -64.77 -35.50 30.64
CA ARG A 205 -64.86 -36.97 30.58
C ARG A 205 -64.15 -37.61 31.79
N GLY A 206 -62.96 -37.14 32.13
CA GLY A 206 -62.22 -37.60 33.31
C GLY A 206 -63.01 -37.41 34.61
N LEU A 207 -63.62 -36.23 34.82
CA LEU A 207 -64.46 -35.97 36.00
C LEU A 207 -65.71 -36.87 36.04
N ARG A 208 -66.35 -37.13 34.90
CA ARG A 208 -67.51 -38.05 34.83
C ARG A 208 -67.13 -39.48 35.20
N ASN A 209 -66.00 -39.97 34.68
CA ASN A 209 -65.52 -41.31 35.00
C ASN A 209 -65.18 -41.43 36.49
N PHE A 210 -64.46 -40.45 37.04
CA PHE A 210 -64.14 -40.42 38.47
C PHE A 210 -65.39 -40.40 39.37
N ALA A 211 -66.41 -39.62 38.99
CA ALA A 211 -67.68 -39.61 39.72
C ALA A 211 -68.42 -40.95 39.61
N ALA A 212 -68.38 -41.61 38.45
CA ALA A 212 -68.96 -42.94 38.28
C ALA A 212 -68.23 -43.99 39.14
N ASP A 213 -66.90 -43.97 39.18
CA ASP A 213 -66.09 -44.86 40.02
C ASP A 213 -66.43 -44.66 41.50
N LEU A 214 -66.54 -43.41 41.97
CA LEU A 214 -66.92 -43.09 43.36
C LEU A 214 -68.35 -43.56 43.68
N ALA A 215 -69.29 -43.41 42.74
CA ALA A 215 -70.65 -43.90 42.91
C ALA A 215 -70.72 -45.42 42.99
N ILE A 216 -69.94 -46.14 42.17
CA ILE A 216 -69.82 -47.60 42.22
C ILE A 216 -69.18 -48.04 43.54
N GLU A 217 -68.14 -47.35 44.02
CA GLU A 217 -67.50 -47.64 45.30
C GLU A 217 -68.45 -47.42 46.49
N GLN A 218 -69.27 -46.36 46.45
CA GLN A 218 -70.31 -46.12 47.47
C GLN A 218 -71.42 -47.18 47.40
N ALA A 219 -71.86 -47.54 46.19
CA ALA A 219 -72.87 -48.56 45.99
C ALA A 219 -72.39 -49.94 46.48
N SER A 220 -71.16 -50.35 46.15
CA SER A 220 -70.59 -51.64 46.59
C SER A 220 -70.50 -51.75 48.11
N LYS A 221 -70.23 -50.64 48.82
CA LYS A 221 -70.26 -50.58 50.29
C LYS A 221 -71.68 -50.70 50.87
N GLN A 222 -72.71 -50.29 50.14
CA GLN A 222 -74.11 -50.36 50.59
C GLN A 222 -74.85 -51.64 50.16
N VAL A 223 -74.29 -52.43 49.23
CA VAL A 223 -74.87 -53.73 48.84
C VAL A 223 -74.71 -54.73 49.98
N VAL A 224 -75.82 -55.03 50.67
CA VAL A 224 -75.89 -56.08 51.70
C VAL A 224 -76.51 -57.32 51.06
N LEU A 225 -75.70 -58.36 50.87
CA LEU A 225 -76.15 -59.65 50.32
C LEU A 225 -76.85 -60.45 51.41
N THR A 226 -78.16 -60.64 51.27
CA THR A 226 -78.96 -61.54 52.11
C THR A 226 -79.35 -62.79 51.31
N PRO A 227 -79.54 -63.95 51.98
CA PRO A 227 -79.82 -65.21 51.29
C PRO A 227 -81.13 -65.19 50.48
N GLU A 228 -82.08 -64.32 50.83
CA GLU A 228 -83.31 -64.09 50.08
C GLU A 228 -83.06 -63.32 48.78
N THR A 229 -82.19 -62.30 48.82
CA THR A 229 -81.79 -61.53 47.64
C THR A 229 -80.99 -62.40 46.66
N ASP A 230 -80.10 -63.28 47.15
CA ASP A 230 -79.35 -64.21 46.30
C ASP A 230 -80.26 -65.19 45.56
N ARG A 231 -81.30 -65.72 46.22
CA ARG A 231 -82.28 -66.61 45.58
C ARG A 231 -83.09 -65.89 44.50
N ALA A 232 -83.46 -64.63 44.74
CA ALA A 232 -84.15 -63.80 43.75
C ALA A 232 -83.25 -63.52 42.53
N LEU A 233 -81.97 -63.21 42.75
CA LEU A 233 -80.99 -62.99 41.67
C LEU A 233 -80.76 -64.25 40.84
N ILE A 234 -80.66 -65.43 41.48
CA ILE A 234 -80.50 -66.70 40.76
C ILE A 234 -81.75 -67.00 39.91
N ALA A 235 -82.95 -66.76 40.45
CA ALA A 235 -84.19 -66.94 39.70
C ALA A 235 -84.29 -65.99 38.49
N GLU A 236 -83.91 -64.72 38.67
CA GLU A 236 -83.89 -63.74 37.58
C GLU A 236 -82.84 -64.10 36.53
N PHE A 237 -81.63 -64.48 36.93
CA PHE A 237 -80.57 -64.90 36.01
C PHE A 237 -80.97 -66.14 35.20
N VAL A 238 -81.54 -67.16 35.85
CA VAL A 238 -82.03 -68.37 35.17
C VAL A 238 -83.14 -68.02 34.19
N SER A 239 -84.06 -67.11 34.55
CA SER A 239 -85.11 -66.64 33.65
C SER A 239 -84.54 -65.83 32.46
N GLY A 240 -83.50 -65.01 32.70
CA GLY A 240 -82.83 -64.22 31.66
C GLY A 240 -82.03 -65.09 30.69
N VAL A 241 -81.34 -66.13 31.18
CA VAL A 241 -80.64 -67.10 30.35
C VAL A 241 -81.61 -67.95 29.54
N ALA A 242 -82.75 -68.35 30.12
CA ALA A 242 -83.80 -69.04 29.38
C ALA A 242 -84.41 -68.16 28.26
N ALA A 243 -84.58 -66.86 28.52
CA ALA A 243 -85.07 -65.90 27.53
C ALA A 243 -84.04 -65.61 26.41
N ASP A 244 -82.75 -65.46 26.73
CA ASP A 244 -81.69 -65.25 25.71
C ASP A 244 -81.42 -66.51 24.89
N GLY A 245 -81.54 -67.70 25.51
CA GLY A 245 -81.51 -69.00 24.83
C GLY A 245 -82.68 -69.22 23.87
N ALA A 246 -83.89 -68.77 24.23
CA ALA A 246 -85.06 -68.79 23.35
C ALA A 246 -84.94 -67.78 22.19
N SER A 247 -84.29 -66.63 22.41
CA SER A 247 -83.99 -65.62 21.37
C SER A 247 -82.97 -66.09 20.33
N LYS A 248 -81.94 -66.86 20.75
CA LYS A 248 -80.93 -67.44 19.83
C LYS A 248 -81.34 -68.77 19.18
N GLY A 249 -82.32 -69.50 19.71
CA GLY A 249 -82.83 -70.76 19.15
C GLY A 249 -83.86 -70.62 18.01
N GLY A 250 -84.28 -69.40 17.68
CA GLY A 250 -85.32 -69.11 16.67
C GLY A 250 -84.81 -68.53 15.35
N LYS A 251 -83.51 -68.65 15.05
CA LYS A 251 -82.91 -68.29 13.76
C LYS A 251 -82.10 -69.47 13.22
N ASN A 252 -82.82 -70.44 12.67
CA ASN A 252 -82.32 -71.25 11.56
C ASN A 252 -83.01 -70.76 10.30
#